data_AF-A0A0H5A588-F1
#
_entry.id   AF-A0A0H5A588-F1
#
_cell.length_a   1.000
_cell.length_b   1.000
_cell.length_c   1.000
_cell.angle_alpha   90.00
_cell.angle_beta   90.00
_cell.angle_gamma   90.00
#
_symmetry.space_group_name_H-M   'P 1'
#
loop_
_entity.id
_entity.type
_entity.pdbx_description
1 polymer ?
#
loop_
_entity_poly.entity_id
_entity_poly.type
_entity_poly.pdbx_seq_one_letter_code
_entity_poly.pdbx_strand_id
1 'polypeptide(L)' 'MISVIDEIRAVRLETIALHFRITKADCFNEVRSFESDVLALMWRLETDDRVSKLDIDNLGVVFTMALKSRRHELTF' A
#
# COMPACT_ATOMS: atom_id res chain seq x y z
N MET A 1 23.44 -5.67 -12.20
CA MET A 1 22.39 -4.85 -12.84
C MET A 1 21.02 -5.54 -12.92
N ILE A 2 20.94 -6.88 -12.82
CA ILE A 2 19.66 -7.62 -12.81
C ILE A 2 18.88 -7.45 -11.48
N SER A 3 19.55 -7.34 -10.32
CA SER A 3 18.85 -7.33 -9.01
C SER A 3 17.96 -6.11 -8.76
N VAL A 4 18.33 -4.92 -9.24
CA VAL A 4 17.58 -3.68 -8.99
C VAL A 4 16.20 -3.71 -9.68
N ILE A 5 16.13 -4.29 -10.88
CA ILE A 5 14.88 -4.41 -11.65
C ILE A 5 13.93 -5.39 -10.96
N ASP A 6 14.46 -6.50 -10.45
CA ASP A 6 13.66 -7.51 -9.74
C ASP A 6 13.12 -6.96 -8.40
N GLU A 7 13.91 -6.16 -7.68
CA GLU A 7 13.49 -5.50 -6.43
C GLU A 7 12.39 -4.46 -6.66
N ILE A 8 12.54 -3.58 -7.68
CA ILE A 8 11.50 -2.60 -8.04
C ILE A 8 10.21 -3.32 -8.46
N ARG A 9 10.33 -4.43 -9.21
CA ARG A 9 9.19 -5.23 -9.61
C ARG A 9 8.49 -5.87 -8.40
N ALA A 10 9.25 -6.38 -7.44
CA ALA A 10 8.71 -6.96 -6.21
C ALA A 10 7.91 -5.93 -5.41
N VAL A 11 8.47 -4.75 -5.18
CA VAL A 11 7.79 -3.63 -4.51
C VAL A 11 6.50 -3.26 -5.24
N ARG A 12 6.55 -3.16 -6.57
CA ARG A 12 5.36 -2.84 -7.36
C ARG A 12 4.27 -3.90 -7.22
N LEU A 13 4.62 -5.19 -7.26
CA LEU A 13 3.66 -6.29 -7.11
C LEU A 13 3.05 -6.30 -5.71
N GLU A 14 3.84 -6.05 -4.68
CA GLU A 14 3.37 -5.96 -3.30
C GLU A 14 2.41 -4.78 -3.10
N THR A 15 2.75 -3.60 -3.63
CA THR A 15 1.88 -2.42 -3.61
C THR A 15 0.53 -2.70 -4.28
N ILE A 16 0.54 -3.33 -5.46
CA ILE A 16 -0.69 -3.70 -6.18
C ILE A 16 -1.49 -4.73 -5.39
N ALA A 17 -0.84 -5.75 -4.83
CA ALA A 17 -1.49 -6.79 -4.05
C ALA A 17 -2.14 -6.23 -2.79
N LEU A 18 -1.45 -5.34 -2.06
CA LEU A 18 -1.99 -4.68 -0.88
C LEU A 18 -3.19 -3.80 -1.23
N HIS A 19 -3.09 -3.01 -2.30
CA HIS A 19 -4.21 -2.18 -2.76
C HIS A 19 -5.43 -3.05 -3.12
N PHE A 20 -5.22 -4.15 -3.84
CA PHE A 20 -6.28 -5.10 -4.19
C PHE A 20 -6.94 -5.69 -2.94
N ARG A 21 -6.15 -6.15 -1.95
CA ARG A 21 -6.65 -6.66 -0.66
C ARG A 21 -7.53 -5.62 0.05
N ILE A 22 -7.12 -4.35 0.08
CA ILE A 22 -7.91 -3.27 0.67
C ILE A 22 -9.25 -3.12 -0.06
N THR A 23 -9.25 -3.07 -1.39
CA THR A 23 -10.49 -2.92 -2.18
C THR A 23 -11.44 -4.13 -2.09
N LYS A 24 -10.92 -5.28 -1.66
CA LYS A 24 -11.67 -6.53 -1.52
C LYS A 24 -11.95 -6.91 -0.06
N ALA A 25 -11.66 -6.03 0.89
CA ALA A 25 -11.94 -6.30 2.29
C ALA A 25 -13.44 -6.49 2.52
N ASP A 26 -13.81 -7.59 3.18
CA ASP A 26 -15.22 -7.95 3.40
C ASP A 26 -15.72 -7.47 4.77
N CYS A 27 -14.82 -7.05 5.66
CA CYS A 27 -15.21 -6.52 6.96
C CYS A 27 -14.29 -5.41 7.48
N PHE A 28 -14.78 -4.65 8.46
CA PHE A 28 -14.04 -3.57 9.10
C PHE A 28 -12.73 -4.02 9.75
N ASN A 29 -12.71 -5.21 10.33
CA ASN A 29 -11.52 -5.73 10.99
C ASN A 29 -10.38 -5.96 9.98
N GLU A 30 -10.70 -6.42 8.76
CA GLU A 30 -9.72 -6.55 7.69
C GLU A 30 -9.19 -5.18 7.24
N VAL A 31 -10.07 -4.20 7.00
CA VAL A 31 -9.62 -2.85 6.61
C VAL A 31 -8.71 -2.23 7.67
N ARG A 32 -9.01 -2.45 8.96
CA ARG A 32 -8.16 -1.99 10.07
C ARG A 32 -6.82 -2.71 10.09
N SER A 33 -6.78 -4.01 9.81
CA SER A 33 -5.53 -4.76 9.72
C SER A 33 -4.62 -4.21 8.60
N PHE A 34 -5.20 -3.80 7.47
CA PHE A 34 -4.45 -3.26 6.35
C PHE A 34 -3.85 -1.87 6.61
N GLU A 35 -4.35 -1.09 7.58
CA GLU A 35 -3.68 0.16 7.99
C GLU A 35 -2.25 -0.12 8.46
N SER A 36 -2.06 -1.20 9.21
CA SER A 36 -0.73 -1.59 9.71
C SER A 36 0.16 -2.09 8.56
N ASP A 37 -0.40 -2.89 7.64
CA ASP A 37 0.33 -3.35 6.44
C ASP A 37 0.78 -2.17 5.56
N VAL A 38 -0.07 -1.15 5.38
CA VAL A 38 0.27 0.07 4.64
C VAL A 38 1.39 0.82 5.34
N LEU A 39 1.29 1.05 6.65
CA LEU A 39 2.35 1.75 7.41
C LEU A 39 3.69 1.01 7.32
N ALA A 40 3.68 -0.32 7.39
CA ALA A 40 4.88 -1.14 7.26
C ALA A 40 5.50 -1.02 5.86
N LEU A 41 4.68 -1.03 4.80
CA LEU A 41 5.14 -0.79 3.43
C LEU A 41 5.75 0.60 3.28
N MET A 42 5.05 1.65 3.74
CA MET A 42 5.51 3.03 3.68
C MET A 42 6.86 3.21 4.39
N TRP A 43 6.98 2.70 5.62
CA TRP A 43 8.22 2.74 6.38
C TRP A 43 9.38 2.07 5.63
N ARG A 44 9.14 0.89 5.04
CA ARG A 44 10.17 0.19 4.28
C ARG A 44 10.61 0.97 3.05
N LEU A 45 9.67 1.62 2.33
CA LEU A 45 9.99 2.45 1.18
C LEU A 45 10.75 3.72 1.59
N GLU A 46 10.43 4.34 2.72
CA GLU A 46 11.16 5.50 3.25
C GLU A 46 12.61 5.16 3.63
N THR A 47 12.87 3.92 4.06
CA THR A 47 14.22 3.43 4.34
C THR A 47 14.98 2.94 3.09
N ASP A 48 14.31 2.89 1.92
CA ASP A 48 14.92 2.51 0.65
C ASP A 48 15.20 3.77 -0.20
N ASP A 49 16.48 4.18 -0.25
CA ASP A 49 16.95 5.36 -0.99
C ASP A 49 16.68 5.29 -2.52
N ARG A 50 16.17 4.16 -3.03
CA ARG A 50 15.89 3.96 -4.46
C ARG A 50 14.51 4.43 -4.89
N VAL A 51 13.59 4.66 -3.94
CA VAL A 51 12.24 5.14 -4.25
C VAL A 51 12.20 6.64 -3.97
N SER A 52 11.70 7.42 -4.94
CA SER A 52 11.63 8.86 -4.74
C SER A 52 10.62 9.21 -3.65
N LYS A 53 10.92 10.21 -2.83
CA LYS A 53 10.00 10.69 -1.79
C LYS A 53 8.62 11.09 -2.37
N LEU A 54 8.59 11.64 -3.59
CA LEU A 54 7.35 11.98 -4.27
C LEU A 54 6.49 10.74 -4.57
N ASP A 55 7.11 9.64 -5.00
CA ASP A 55 6.39 8.38 -5.25
C ASP A 55 5.84 7.78 -3.95
N ILE A 56 6.63 7.85 -2.86
CA ILE A 56 6.22 7.45 -1.52
C ILE A 56 4.99 8.27 -1.07
N ASP A 57 5.06 9.59 -1.15
CA ASP A 57 3.95 10.48 -0.77
C ASP A 57 2.68 10.19 -1.60
N ASN A 58 2.83 9.97 -2.91
CA ASN A 58 1.72 9.61 -3.80
C ASN A 58 1.08 8.27 -3.42
N LEU A 59 1.89 7.25 -3.09
CA LEU A 59 1.39 5.96 -2.61
C LEU A 59 0.63 6.11 -1.30
N GLY A 60 1.13 6.94 -0.38
CA GLY A 60 0.46 7.25 0.89
C GLY A 60 -0.94 7.82 0.67
N VAL A 61 -1.11 8.73 -0.30
CA VAL A 61 -2.42 9.27 -0.68
C VAL A 61 -3.33 8.18 -1.23
N VAL A 62 -2.84 7.37 -2.18
CA VAL A 62 -3.63 6.29 -2.80
C VAL A 62 -4.12 5.29 -1.76
N PHE A 63 -3.26 4.83 -0.86
CA PHE A 63 -3.66 3.89 0.20
C PHE A 63 -4.64 4.52 1.19
N THR A 64 -4.42 5.77 1.57
CA THR A 64 -5.35 6.50 2.46
C THR A 64 -6.74 6.61 1.83
N MET A 65 -6.82 6.93 0.54
CA MET A 65 -8.09 7.02 -0.16
C MET A 65 -8.77 5.65 -0.28
N ALA A 66 -8.01 4.59 -0.61
CA ALA A 66 -8.55 3.23 -0.70
C ALA A 66 -9.13 2.74 0.64
N LEU A 67 -8.39 2.94 1.74
CA LEU A 67 -8.82 2.56 3.09
C LEU A 67 -10.07 3.33 3.54
N LYS A 68 -10.17 4.62 3.20
CA LYS A 68 -11.34 5.45 3.50
C LYS A 68 -12.56 5.04 2.67
N SER A 69 -12.38 4.83 1.36
CA SER A 69 -13.45 4.39 0.46
C SER A 69 -14.03 3.07 0.94
N ARG A 70 -13.16 2.08 1.19
CA ARG A 70 -13.63 0.77 1.62
C ARG A 70 -14.33 0.79 2.98
N ARG A 71 -13.82 1.57 3.95
CA ARG A 71 -14.52 1.78 5.21
C ARG A 71 -15.92 2.35 5.00
N HIS A 72 -16.04 3.35 4.13
CA HIS A 72 -17.33 3.96 3.81
C HIS A 72 -18.29 2.93 3.21
N GLU A 73 -17.85 2.17 2.20
CA GLU A 73 -18.64 1.11 1.56
C GLU A 73 -19.00 -0.07 2.47
N LEU A 74 -18.29 -0.29 3.56
CA LEU A 74 -18.64 -1.28 4.57
C LEU A 74 -19.60 -0.73 5.65
N THR A 75 -19.73 0.60 5.72
CA THR A 75 -20.66 1.28 6.65
C THR A 75 -22.07 1.38 6.06
N PHE A 76 -22.17 1.54 4.74
CA PHE A 76 -23.39 1.83 3.98
C PHE A 76 -23.65 0.78 2.91
#